data_AF-A0A353KTC5-F1
#
_entry.id   AF-A0A353KTC5-F1
#
_cell.length_a   1.000
_cell.length_b   1.000
_cell.length_c   1.000
_cell.angle_alpha   90.00
_cell.angle_beta   90.00
_cell.angle_gamma   90.00
#
_symmetry.space_group_name_H-M   'P 1'
#
loop_
_entity.id
_entity.type
_entity.pdbx_description
1 polymer ?
#
loop_
_entity_poly.entity_id
_entity_poly.type
_entity_poly.pdbx_seq_one_letter_code
_entity_poly.pdbx_strand_id
1 'polypeptide(L)'
;MILSVLVFVLYGFDVIDEGSMLIWSYILIFIAAATSILFPIGYFIANPKKAKTALIGIGAFVILGGIAYVMAEDTIPTFLGAEAFEIDHSSSKNISTSLITTYLLSAVTLGVILYAEIAKYFK
;
A
#
# COMPACT_ATOMS: atom_id res chain seq x y z
N MET A 1 -2.68 23.62 6.27
CA MET A 1 -1.37 24.22 5.96
C MET A 1 -1.06 25.40 6.89
N ILE A 2 -1.89 26.45 6.94
CA ILE A 2 -1.64 27.65 7.79
C ILE A 2 -1.53 27.30 9.28
N LEU A 3 -2.40 26.42 9.80
CA LEU A 3 -2.38 26.01 11.21
C LEU A 3 -1.09 25.27 11.59
N SER A 4 -0.61 24.37 10.74
CA SER A 4 0.64 23.62 10.97
C SER A 4 1.87 24.53 10.94
N VAL A 5 1.89 25.53 10.04
CA VAL A 5 2.96 26.54 9.98
C VAL A 5 3.00 27.37 11.27
N LEU A 6 1.83 27.76 11.79
CA LEU A 6 1.74 28.56 13.01
C LEU A 6 2.23 27.80 14.25
N VAL A 7 1.86 26.51 14.38
CA VAL A 7 2.38 25.65 15.47
C VAL A 7 3.89 25.48 15.35
N PHE A 8 4.43 25.28 14.15
CA PHE A 8 5.87 25.17 13.95
C PHE A 8 6.62 26.46 14.35
N VAL A 9 6.07 27.63 14.01
CA VAL A 9 6.64 28.93 14.38
C VAL A 9 6.61 29.14 15.90
N LEU A 10 5.53 28.77 16.58
CA LEU A 10 5.44 28.88 18.05
C LEU A 10 6.46 28.00 18.77
N TYR A 11 6.78 26.81 18.22
CA TYR A 11 7.87 25.97 18.73
C TYR A 11 9.24 26.64 18.53
N GLY A 12 9.48 27.25 17.36
CA GLY A 12 10.72 27.98 17.09
C GLY A 12 10.96 29.19 17.99
N PHE A 13 9.91 29.72 18.61
CA PHE A 13 9.98 30.79 19.63
C PHE A 13 9.98 30.27 21.07
N ASP A 14 10.13 28.96 21.28
CA ASP A 14 10.14 28.29 22.59
C ASP A 14 8.85 28.52 23.41
N VAL A 15 7.73 28.79 22.72
CA VAL A 15 6.41 29.02 23.33
C VAL A 15 5.69 27.70 23.63
N ILE A 16 6.02 26.65 22.88
CA ILE A 16 5.48 25.29 23.04
C ILE A 16 6.60 24.27 23.10
N ASP A 17 6.38 23.20 23.85
CA ASP A 17 7.34 22.15 24.11
C ASP A 17 7.34 21.04 23.03
N GLU A 18 8.39 20.21 23.06
CA GLU A 18 8.54 19.05 22.16
C GLU A 18 7.33 18.09 22.27
N GLY A 19 6.78 17.94 23.48
CA GLY A 19 5.60 17.11 23.74
C GLY A 19 4.37 17.58 22.96
N SER A 20 4.10 18.88 22.96
CA SER A 20 3.00 19.47 22.17
C SER A 20 3.18 19.28 20.66
N MET A 21 4.43 19.33 20.17
CA MET A 21 4.74 19.10 18.76
C MET A 21 4.50 17.66 18.32
N LEU A 22 4.85 16.69 19.17
CA LEU A 22 4.59 15.27 18.92
C LEU A 22 3.09 14.97 18.92
N ILE A 23 2.35 15.52 19.87
CA ILE A 23 0.88 15.39 19.92
C ILE A 23 0.25 15.96 18.64
N TRP A 24 0.69 17.13 18.19
CA TRP A 24 0.21 17.73 16.95
C TRP A 24 0.48 16.84 15.73
N SER A 25 1.67 16.22 15.68
CA SER A 25 2.05 15.28 14.62
C SER A 25 1.15 14.04 14.61
N TYR A 26 0.87 13.46 15.80
CA TYR A 26 -0.04 12.33 15.91
C TYR A 26 -1.48 12.68 15.46
N ILE A 27 -1.97 13.87 15.82
CA ILE A 27 -3.28 14.35 15.36
C ILE A 27 -3.32 14.45 13.84
N LEU A 28 -2.28 15.02 13.22
CA LEU A 28 -2.21 15.14 11.77
C LEU A 28 -2.13 13.77 11.07
N ILE A 29 -1.36 12.83 11.61
CA ILE A 29 -1.31 11.45 11.11
C ILE A 29 -2.68 10.81 11.18
N PHE A 30 -3.39 10.96 12.29
CA PHE A 30 -4.72 10.40 12.46
C PHE A 30 -5.74 10.99 11.47
N ILE A 31 -5.73 12.32 11.28
CA ILE A 31 -6.60 12.99 10.32
C ILE A 31 -6.25 12.55 8.88
N ALA A 32 -4.97 12.47 8.54
CA ALA A 32 -4.52 12.02 7.23
C ALA A 32 -4.94 10.57 6.96
N ALA A 33 -4.75 9.67 7.93
CA ALA A 33 -5.19 8.28 7.83
C ALA A 33 -6.71 8.17 7.66
N ALA A 34 -7.48 8.89 8.48
CA ALA A 34 -8.94 8.90 8.41
C ALA A 34 -9.43 9.43 7.06
N THR A 35 -8.91 10.56 6.61
CA THR A 35 -9.29 11.16 5.32
C THR A 35 -8.85 10.30 4.13
N SER A 36 -7.68 9.66 4.19
CA SER A 36 -7.19 8.74 3.15
C SER A 36 -8.13 7.55 2.93
N ILE A 37 -8.92 7.16 3.93
CA ILE A 37 -9.89 6.06 3.82
C ILE A 37 -11.27 6.61 3.47
N LEU A 38 -11.73 7.64 4.19
CA LEU A 38 -13.09 8.17 4.04
C LEU A 38 -13.32 8.84 2.68
N PHE A 39 -12.31 9.52 2.14
CA PHE A 39 -12.42 10.25 0.88
C PHE A 39 -12.66 9.33 -0.34
N PRO A 40 -11.87 8.26 -0.56
CA PRO A 40 -12.15 7.33 -1.65
C PRO A 40 -13.48 6.59 -1.47
N ILE A 41 -13.87 6.23 -0.24
CA ILE A 41 -15.17 5.59 0.04
C ILE A 41 -16.33 6.52 -0.34
N GLY A 42 -16.29 7.78 0.15
CA GLY A 42 -17.29 8.78 -0.20
C GLY A 42 -17.34 9.06 -1.71
N TYR A 43 -16.17 9.12 -2.36
CA TYR A 43 -16.09 9.26 -3.81
C TYR A 43 -16.72 8.09 -4.56
N PHE A 44 -16.52 6.85 -4.09
CA PHE A 44 -17.12 5.66 -4.69
C PHE A 44 -18.65 5.63 -4.56
N ILE A 45 -19.19 6.06 -3.42
CA ILE A 45 -20.64 6.17 -3.22
C ILE A 45 -21.23 7.25 -4.14
N ALA A 46 -20.58 8.41 -4.24
CA ALA A 46 -21.05 9.51 -5.08
C ALA A 46 -20.90 9.22 -6.59
N ASN A 47 -19.91 8.41 -6.98
CA ASN A 47 -19.59 8.10 -8.37
C ASN A 47 -19.58 6.59 -8.64
N PRO A 48 -20.73 5.90 -8.55
CA PRO A 48 -20.79 4.44 -8.63
C PRO A 48 -20.27 3.90 -9.97
N LYS A 49 -20.40 4.66 -11.06
CA LYS A 49 -19.85 4.26 -12.37
C LYS A 49 -18.31 4.18 -12.36
N LYS A 50 -17.63 5.13 -11.71
CA LYS A 50 -16.16 5.12 -11.59
C LYS A 50 -15.69 4.17 -10.50
N ALA A 51 -16.50 3.99 -9.46
CA ALA A 51 -16.25 3.02 -8.39
C ALA A 51 -16.14 1.58 -8.93
N LYS A 52 -16.95 1.21 -9.93
CA LYS A 52 -16.89 -0.14 -10.54
C LYS A 52 -15.50 -0.48 -11.06
N THR A 53 -14.85 0.42 -11.80
CA THR A 53 -13.51 0.17 -12.34
C THR A 53 -12.47 0.03 -11.23
N ALA A 54 -12.53 0.89 -10.20
CA ALA A 54 -11.65 0.78 -9.05
C ALA A 54 -11.87 -0.53 -8.27
N LEU A 55 -13.12 -0.92 -8.07
CA LEU A 55 -13.50 -2.14 -7.37
C LEU A 55 -13.08 -3.40 -8.14
N ILE A 56 -13.16 -3.38 -9.47
CA ILE A 56 -12.62 -4.44 -10.33
C ILE A 56 -11.10 -4.55 -10.16
N GLY A 57 -10.38 -3.42 -10.13
CA GLY A 57 -8.94 -3.40 -9.89
C GLY A 57 -8.56 -4.01 -8.53
N ILE A 58 -9.25 -3.60 -7.45
CA ILE A 58 -9.05 -4.17 -6.11
C ILE A 58 -9.39 -5.66 -6.09
N GLY A 59 -10.52 -6.06 -6.69
CA GLY A 59 -10.93 -7.46 -6.76
C GLY A 59 -9.93 -8.32 -7.52
N ALA A 60 -9.43 -7.84 -8.67
CA ALA A 60 -8.39 -8.52 -9.43
C ALA A 60 -7.10 -8.68 -8.61
N PHE A 61 -6.69 -7.65 -7.86
CA PHE A 61 -5.53 -7.73 -6.98
C PHE A 61 -5.71 -8.76 -5.86
N VAL A 62 -6.88 -8.80 -5.22
CA VAL A 62 -7.19 -9.80 -4.18
C VAL A 62 -7.19 -11.21 -4.74
N ILE A 63 -7.76 -11.43 -5.92
CA ILE A 63 -7.73 -12.74 -6.60
C ILE A 63 -6.28 -13.15 -6.89
N LEU A 64 -5.46 -12.23 -7.41
CA LEU A 64 -4.05 -12.48 -7.70
C LEU A 64 -3.28 -12.84 -6.43
N GLY A 65 -3.50 -12.09 -5.34
CA GLY A 65 -2.90 -12.35 -4.03
C GLY A 65 -3.35 -13.69 -3.45
N GLY A 66 -4.60 -14.09 -3.65
CA GLY A 66 -5.11 -15.40 -3.27
C GLY A 66 -4.44 -16.53 -4.04
N ILE A 67 -4.26 -16.38 -5.36
CA ILE A 67 -3.50 -17.33 -6.19
C ILE A 67 -2.06 -17.41 -5.68
N ALA A 68 -1.41 -16.27 -5.44
CA ALA A 68 -0.05 -16.21 -4.92
C ALA A 68 0.08 -16.88 -3.54
N TYR A 69 -0.92 -16.73 -2.65
CA TYR A 69 -0.92 -17.35 -1.34
C TYR A 69 -1.05 -18.88 -1.41
N VAL A 70 -1.84 -19.40 -2.35
CA VAL A 70 -1.95 -20.84 -2.59
C VAL A 70 -0.64 -21.40 -3.16
N MET A 71 0.04 -20.64 -4.01
CA MET A 71 1.35 -21.00 -4.57
C MET A 71 2.51 -20.80 -3.58
N ALA A 72 2.31 -20.00 -2.53
CA ALA A 72 3.37 -19.65 -1.59
C ALA A 72 3.74 -20.83 -0.69
N GLU A 73 5.04 -21.10 -0.66
CA GLU A 73 5.65 -22.05 0.26
C GLU A 73 5.88 -21.42 1.63
N ASP A 74 5.74 -22.24 2.68
CA ASP A 74 5.99 -21.92 4.08
C ASP A 74 7.37 -22.40 4.56
N THR A 75 8.24 -22.80 3.63
CA THR A 75 9.60 -23.26 3.92
C THR A 75 10.39 -22.19 4.67
N ILE A 76 10.96 -22.53 5.82
CA ILE A 76 11.80 -21.59 6.59
C ILE A 76 13.12 -21.40 5.83
N PRO A 77 13.50 -20.17 5.48
CA PRO A 77 14.73 -19.91 4.73
C PRO A 77 15.97 -20.30 5.56
N THR A 78 16.88 -21.06 4.96
CA THR A 78 18.15 -21.45 5.58
C THR A 78 19.31 -20.75 4.87
N PHE A 79 19.42 -19.43 5.07
CA PHE A 79 20.55 -18.63 4.57
C PHE A 79 21.39 -18.09 5.74
N LEU A 80 22.63 -17.69 5.45
CA LEU A 80 23.54 -17.16 6.46
C LEU A 80 22.94 -15.92 7.13
N GLY A 81 22.68 -15.97 8.44
CA GLY A 81 22.03 -14.89 9.19
C GLY A 81 20.51 -15.00 9.30
N ALA A 82 19.88 -16.07 8.79
CA ALA A 82 18.43 -16.30 8.95
C ALA A 82 17.99 -16.42 10.41
N GLU A 83 18.87 -16.90 11.29
CA GLU A 83 18.63 -17.03 12.74
C GLU A 83 18.33 -15.69 13.42
N ALA A 84 18.79 -14.56 12.86
CA ALA A 84 18.55 -13.23 13.40
C ALA A 84 17.14 -12.68 13.13
N PHE A 85 16.38 -13.32 12.23
CA PHE A 85 15.09 -12.80 11.76
C PHE A 85 13.87 -13.47 12.41
N GLU A 86 14.06 -14.40 13.37
CA GLU A 86 12.98 -15.12 14.08
C GLU A 86 11.83 -15.56 13.15
N ILE A 87 12.17 -16.08 11.96
CA ILE A 87 11.20 -16.37 10.90
C ILE A 87 10.43 -17.65 11.25
N ASP A 88 9.13 -17.52 11.48
CA ASP A 88 8.21 -18.64 11.58
C ASP A 88 7.62 -19.03 10.19
N HIS A 89 6.99 -20.20 10.12
CA HIS A 89 6.34 -20.68 8.88
C HIS A 89 5.32 -19.68 8.32
N SER A 90 4.59 -18.97 9.19
CA SER A 90 3.60 -17.97 8.80
C SER A 90 4.25 -16.76 8.14
N SER A 91 5.31 -16.21 8.75
CA SER A 91 6.06 -15.08 8.21
C SER A 91 6.72 -15.44 6.89
N SER A 92 7.31 -16.65 6.79
CA SER A 92 7.89 -17.13 5.53
C SER A 92 6.84 -17.20 4.43
N LYS A 93 5.67 -17.77 4.71
CA LYS A 93 4.57 -17.86 3.74
C LYS A 93 4.06 -16.49 3.29
N ASN A 94 3.97 -15.52 4.21
CA ASN A 94 3.53 -14.16 3.87
C ASN A 94 4.54 -13.44 2.97
N ILE A 95 5.84 -13.59 3.23
CA ILE A 95 6.91 -13.05 2.39
C ILE A 95 6.87 -13.68 1.00
N SER A 96 6.80 -15.01 0.93
CA SER A 96 6.67 -15.76 -0.33
C SER A 96 5.43 -15.32 -1.12
N THR A 97 4.30 -15.12 -0.43
CA THR A 97 3.06 -14.62 -1.05
C THR A 97 3.25 -13.24 -1.66
N SER A 98 3.85 -12.30 -0.94
CA SER A 98 4.04 -10.92 -1.45
C SER A 98 5.00 -10.92 -2.64
N LEU A 99 6.03 -11.79 -2.61
CA LEU A 99 7.00 -11.92 -3.68
C LEU A 99 6.36 -12.49 -4.95
N ILE A 100 5.62 -13.60 -4.84
CA ILE A 100 4.89 -14.21 -5.96
C ILE A 100 3.83 -13.24 -6.51
N THR A 101 3.09 -12.54 -5.63
CA THR A 101 2.11 -11.52 -6.05
C THR A 101 2.76 -10.46 -6.92
N THR A 102 3.93 -9.96 -6.50
CA THR A 102 4.69 -8.94 -7.23
C THR A 102 5.16 -9.46 -8.58
N TYR A 103 5.65 -10.70 -8.66
CA TYR A 103 6.07 -11.31 -9.92
C TYR A 103 4.91 -11.52 -10.90
N LEU A 104 3.76 -12.00 -10.42
CA LEU A 104 2.55 -12.13 -11.26
C LEU A 104 2.09 -10.77 -11.78
N LEU A 105 2.02 -9.76 -10.91
CA LEU A 105 1.62 -8.41 -11.29
C LEU A 105 2.57 -7.79 -12.32
N SER A 106 3.87 -8.01 -12.14
CA SER A 106 4.91 -7.56 -13.08
C SER A 106 4.73 -8.22 -14.45
N ALA A 107 4.54 -9.54 -14.48
CA ALA A 107 4.34 -10.28 -15.73
C ALA A 107 3.07 -9.81 -16.47
N VAL A 108 1.96 -9.63 -15.75
CA VAL A 108 0.71 -9.10 -16.31
C VAL A 108 0.92 -7.70 -16.87
N THR A 109 1.60 -6.83 -16.12
CA THR A 109 1.86 -5.44 -16.53
C THR A 109 2.69 -5.40 -17.80
N LEU A 110 3.79 -6.15 -17.86
CA LEU A 110 4.63 -6.24 -19.05
C LEU A 110 3.85 -6.80 -20.25
N GLY A 111 3.05 -7.84 -20.04
CA GLY A 111 2.21 -8.41 -21.10
C GLY A 111 1.20 -7.42 -21.66
N VAL A 112 0.53 -6.65 -20.80
CA VAL A 112 -0.43 -5.60 -21.21
C VAL A 112 0.27 -4.47 -21.97
N ILE A 113 1.45 -4.04 -21.53
CA ILE A 113 2.24 -3.02 -22.22
C ILE A 113 2.63 -3.49 -23.62
N LEU A 114 3.18 -4.70 -23.75
CA LEU A 114 3.57 -5.26 -25.04
C LEU A 114 2.37 -5.41 -25.98
N TYR A 115 1.24 -5.93 -25.47
CA TYR A 115 0.01 -6.03 -26.25
C TYR A 115 -0.47 -4.66 -26.73
N ALA A 116 -0.47 -3.65 -25.87
CA ALA A 116 -0.90 -2.30 -26.22
C ALA A 116 -0.03 -1.69 -27.31
N GLU A 117 1.29 -1.89 -27.25
CA GLU A 117 2.21 -1.43 -28.30
C GLU A 117 1.98 -2.16 -29.63
N ILE A 118 1.85 -3.49 -29.62
CA ILE A 118 1.60 -4.26 -30.84
C ILE A 118 0.24 -3.91 -31.45
N ALA A 119 -0.81 -3.81 -30.64
CA ALA A 119 -2.17 -3.51 -31.10
C ALA A 119 -2.29 -2.12 -31.75
N LYS A 120 -1.44 -1.15 -31.38
CA LYS A 120 -1.38 0.16 -32.03
C LYS A 120 -0.93 0.06 -33.49
N TYR A 121 -0.07 -0.89 -33.84
CA TYR A 121 0.39 -1.06 -35.23
C TYR A 121 -0.66 -1.72 -36.14
N PHE A 122 -1.65 -2.40 -35.56
CA PHE A 122 -2.74 -3.05 -36.28
C PHE A 122 -4.02 -2.20 -36.35
N LYS A 123 -4.02 -1.01 -35.75
CA LYS A 123 -5.08 0.00 -35.84
C LYS A 123 -4.62 1.18 -36.69
#